data_AF-A0A0W4ZVI5-F1
#
_entry.id   AF-A0A0W4ZVI5-F1
#
_cell.length_a   1.000
_cell.length_b   1.000
_cell.length_c   1.000
_cell.angle_alpha   90.00
_cell.angle_beta   90.00
_cell.angle_gamma   90.00
#
_symmetry.space_group_name_H-M   'P 1'
#
loop_
_entity.id
_entity.type
_entity.pdbx_description
1 polymer ?
#
loop_
_entity_poly.entity_id
_entity_poly.type
_entity_poly.pdbx_seq_one_letter_code
_entity_poly.pdbx_strand_id
1 'polypeptide(L)'
;MHTWPLFYCCYLLKSELTRNTYVGSTNNPLKRLRQHNGEIASGAHKTASGRPWNVCRIVFRYFVEFFVDFFLKKQIVCFVYGFPSIVSALQFEWAWQNPNIIFKAQKNEKNQHDNQIINNTTQHVFPRRQGVRTSLKTRVYVLYSMLIMNIWKNWPLKIKIFDQRVWKLWEEFHSSTSVKISPWMKPECDIFFSSENIKKNTNLKTNDPISIERKRILYPGEIGDKRYSVLREIDISQNKMSQIAFEILRKIKEKNINLCMVCKGACDLPELDSEDAALKYSQLIICPTQNCLSIFHLLCLAKWKLGSETENNILIDSYVCFSCKKSIIWGDCIRLQYCILRKTNTYSENVSVLETKRH
;
A
#
# COMPACT_ATOMS: atom_id res chain seq x y z
N MET A 1 14.66 -16.39 -1.74
CA MET A 1 14.71 -15.31 -2.76
C MET A 1 13.73 -14.20 -2.38
N HIS A 2 14.03 -12.95 -2.74
CA HIS A 2 13.12 -11.82 -2.50
C HIS A 2 11.83 -11.97 -3.33
N THR A 3 10.65 -11.77 -2.72
CA THR A 3 9.35 -11.86 -3.40
C THR A 3 8.62 -10.52 -3.35
N TRP A 4 8.22 -10.01 -4.51
CA TRP A 4 7.31 -8.87 -4.58
C TRP A 4 5.90 -9.32 -4.12
N PRO A 5 5.35 -8.79 -3.02
CA PRO A 5 4.06 -9.24 -2.52
C PRO A 5 2.93 -8.83 -3.48
N LEU A 6 1.95 -9.72 -3.67
CA LEU A 6 0.75 -9.40 -4.49
C LEU A 6 0.03 -8.16 -3.94
N PHE A 7 -0.15 -8.14 -2.63
CA PHE A 7 -0.67 -7.02 -1.88
C PHE A 7 -0.03 -6.98 -0.50
N TYR A 8 0.42 -5.79 -0.11
CA TYR A 8 0.83 -5.48 1.25
C TYR A 8 0.61 -3.99 1.47
N CYS A 9 0.07 -3.62 2.63
CA CYS A 9 -0.21 -2.23 2.94
C CYS A 9 0.18 -1.86 4.38
N CYS A 10 0.48 -0.59 4.58
CA CYS A 10 0.54 0.07 5.87
C CYS A 10 -0.70 0.94 6.02
N TYR A 11 -1.45 0.80 7.11
CA TYR A 11 -2.76 1.40 7.29
C TYR A 11 -2.83 2.25 8.56
N LEU A 12 -3.69 3.27 8.53
CA LEU A 12 -4.07 4.08 9.68
C LEU A 12 -5.48 3.71 10.12
N LEU A 13 -5.61 3.29 11.38
CA LEU A 13 -6.88 3.08 12.07
C LEU A 13 -7.22 4.30 12.92
N LYS A 14 -8.52 4.61 12.96
CA LYS A 14 -9.14 5.55 13.88
C LYS A 14 -10.28 4.85 14.62
N SER A 15 -10.39 5.08 15.92
CA SER A 15 -11.58 4.70 16.70
C SER A 15 -12.67 5.75 16.45
N GLU A 16 -13.92 5.34 16.23
CA GLU A 16 -15.03 6.31 16.07
C GLU A 16 -15.38 7.01 17.40
N LEU A 17 -15.25 6.31 18.53
CA LEU A 17 -15.57 6.88 19.85
C LEU A 17 -14.46 7.71 20.47
N THR A 18 -13.21 7.35 20.21
CA THR A 18 -12.07 7.96 20.91
C THR A 18 -11.15 8.65 19.93
N ARG A 19 -10.31 9.57 20.42
CA ARG A 19 -9.25 10.19 19.60
C ARG A 19 -8.09 9.23 19.28
N ASN A 20 -8.20 7.95 19.64
CA ASN A 20 -7.14 6.98 19.46
C ASN A 20 -6.92 6.66 17.98
N THR A 21 -5.65 6.69 17.58
CA THR A 21 -5.16 6.26 16.27
C THR A 21 -4.23 5.08 16.43
N TYR A 22 -4.14 4.23 15.41
CA TYR A 22 -3.20 3.11 15.36
C TYR A 22 -2.65 2.94 13.96
N VAL A 23 -1.34 2.73 13.84
CA VAL A 23 -0.67 2.42 12.57
C VAL A 23 -0.27 0.95 12.59
N GLY A 24 -0.55 0.22 11.53
CA GLY A 24 -0.09 -1.16 11.37
C GLY A 24 0.13 -1.54 9.91
N SER A 25 0.59 -2.78 9.68
CA SER A 25 0.69 -3.34 8.32
C SER A 25 -0.01 -4.69 8.17
N THR A 26 -0.44 -5.03 6.95
CA THR A 26 -1.14 -6.28 6.64
C THR A 26 -1.12 -6.60 5.15
N ASN A 27 -1.23 -7.88 4.80
CA ASN A 27 -1.52 -8.35 3.44
C ASN A 27 -3.03 -8.48 3.16
N ASN A 28 -3.88 -8.34 4.19
CA ASN A 28 -5.34 -8.39 4.05
C ASN A 28 -5.98 -7.35 4.98
N PRO A 29 -6.37 -6.16 4.46
CA PRO A 29 -6.94 -5.07 5.25
C PRO A 29 -8.27 -5.44 5.91
N LEU A 30 -9.16 -6.12 5.18
CA LEU A 30 -10.48 -6.52 5.66
C LEU A 30 -10.36 -7.48 6.84
N LYS A 31 -9.60 -8.57 6.67
CA LYS A 31 -9.36 -9.56 7.75
C LYS A 31 -8.75 -8.88 8.96
N ARG A 32 -7.77 -8.00 8.76
CA ARG A 32 -7.08 -7.31 9.84
C ARG A 32 -8.00 -6.34 10.59
N LEU A 33 -8.89 -5.63 9.89
CA LEU A 33 -9.88 -4.75 10.53
C LEU A 33 -10.85 -5.55 11.41
N ARG A 34 -11.35 -6.69 10.90
CA ARG A 34 -12.22 -7.60 11.66
C ARG A 34 -11.54 -8.14 12.93
N GLN A 35 -10.25 -8.46 12.85
CA GLN A 35 -9.44 -8.82 14.03
C GLN A 35 -9.32 -7.68 15.05
N HIS A 36 -9.14 -6.43 14.58
CA HIS A 36 -9.08 -5.24 15.45
C HIS A 36 -10.42 -4.93 16.13
N ASN A 37 -11.53 -5.30 15.50
CA ASN A 37 -12.90 -5.18 16.00
C ASN A 37 -13.36 -6.41 16.81
N GLY A 38 -12.51 -7.44 16.97
CA GLY A 38 -12.83 -8.63 17.76
C GLY A 38 -13.78 -9.63 17.08
N GLU A 39 -14.14 -9.42 15.80
CA GLU A 39 -15.01 -10.31 15.03
C GLU A 39 -14.29 -11.61 14.60
N ILE A 40 -12.96 -11.62 14.63
CA ILE A 40 -12.11 -12.78 14.33
C ILE A 40 -10.98 -12.83 15.36
N ALA A 41 -10.66 -14.02 15.87
CA ALA A 41 -9.54 -14.23 16.78
C ALA A 41 -8.18 -13.81 16.16
N SER A 42 -7.30 -13.25 16.99
CA SER A 42 -5.95 -12.78 16.59
C SER A 42 -4.94 -12.89 17.75
N GLY A 43 -3.75 -13.43 17.45
CA GLY A 43 -2.64 -13.63 18.38
C GLY A 43 -1.82 -12.38 18.75
N ALA A 44 -2.28 -11.17 18.40
CA ALA A 44 -1.57 -9.93 18.78
C ALA A 44 -2.01 -9.41 20.16
N HIS A 45 -1.11 -9.50 21.16
CA HIS A 45 -1.35 -9.14 22.57
C HIS A 45 -1.60 -7.62 22.80
N LYS A 46 -1.18 -6.75 21.87
CA LYS A 46 -1.24 -5.28 22.04
C LYS A 46 -2.61 -4.65 21.72
N THR A 47 -3.60 -5.47 21.35
CA THR A 47 -5.02 -5.10 21.22
C THR A 47 -5.90 -5.84 22.23
N ALA A 48 -5.30 -6.46 23.25
CA ALA A 48 -6.02 -7.22 24.28
C ALA A 48 -6.76 -6.32 25.28
N SER A 49 -6.20 -5.16 25.65
CA SER A 49 -6.86 -4.23 26.56
C SER A 49 -7.97 -3.47 25.82
N GLY A 50 -9.21 -3.90 26.02
CA GLY A 50 -10.42 -3.37 25.36
C GLY A 50 -11.16 -4.35 24.45
N ARG A 51 -10.82 -5.65 24.46
CA ARG A 51 -11.69 -6.71 23.91
C ARG A 51 -13.02 -6.70 24.69
N PRO A 52 -14.17 -6.98 24.05
CA PRO A 52 -15.43 -6.91 24.77
C PRO A 52 -15.40 -7.94 25.89
N TRP A 53 -15.60 -7.45 27.10
CA TRP A 53 -15.96 -8.29 28.22
C TRP A 53 -17.31 -8.91 27.87
N ASN A 54 -17.37 -10.23 27.77
CA ASN A 54 -18.63 -10.98 27.96
C ASN A 54 -19.18 -10.81 29.42
N VAL A 55 -18.87 -9.70 30.09
CA VAL A 55 -19.21 -9.37 31.48
C VAL A 55 -20.16 -8.17 31.57
N CYS A 56 -20.52 -7.51 30.45
CA CYS A 56 -21.71 -6.64 30.43
C CYS A 56 -23.03 -7.43 30.24
N ARG A 57 -23.07 -8.72 30.60
CA ARG A 57 -24.27 -9.56 30.46
C ARG A 57 -25.24 -9.51 31.65
N ILE A 58 -24.99 -8.70 32.68
CA ILE A 58 -25.86 -8.64 33.88
C ILE A 58 -26.38 -7.23 34.22
N VAL A 59 -25.86 -6.15 33.63
CA VAL A 59 -26.39 -4.80 33.94
C VAL A 59 -26.67 -4.05 32.64
N PHE A 60 -27.77 -4.39 31.97
CA PHE A 60 -28.61 -3.51 31.12
C PHE A 60 -29.61 -4.41 30.38
N ARG A 61 -30.47 -5.04 31.18
CA ARG A 61 -31.54 -5.91 30.72
C ARG A 61 -32.62 -5.03 30.07
N TYR A 62 -32.70 -5.09 28.74
CA TYR A 62 -33.75 -4.54 27.86
C TYR A 62 -33.71 -3.06 27.45
N PHE A 63 -32.63 -2.55 26.83
CA PHE A 63 -32.79 -1.53 25.75
C PHE A 63 -31.56 -1.18 24.88
N VAL A 64 -30.33 -1.64 25.17
CA VAL A 64 -29.13 -1.04 24.56
C VAL A 64 -28.12 -2.02 23.92
N GLU A 65 -28.50 -3.27 23.61
CA GLU A 65 -27.57 -4.17 22.92
C GLU A 65 -27.33 -3.78 21.46
N PHE A 66 -28.33 -3.18 20.79
CA PHE A 66 -28.23 -2.88 19.36
C PHE A 66 -27.44 -1.60 19.05
N PHE A 67 -27.46 -0.62 19.96
CA PHE A 67 -26.79 0.67 19.74
C PHE A 67 -25.31 0.65 20.12
N VAL A 68 -24.88 -0.14 21.10
CA VAL A 68 -23.49 -0.06 21.60
C VAL A 68 -22.50 -0.73 20.64
N ASP A 69 -22.86 -1.86 20.03
CA ASP A 69 -21.98 -2.60 19.11
C ASP A 69 -21.74 -1.90 17.78
N PHE A 70 -22.70 -1.08 17.31
CA PHE A 70 -22.53 -0.32 16.08
C PHE A 70 -21.50 0.82 16.25
N PHE A 71 -21.48 1.46 17.42
CA PHE A 71 -20.67 2.66 17.67
C PHE A 71 -19.23 2.37 18.13
N LEU A 72 -18.93 1.19 18.69
CA LEU A 72 -17.61 0.85 19.24
C LEU A 72 -16.53 0.44 18.22
N LYS A 73 -16.84 0.39 16.91
CA LYS A 73 -15.89 -0.15 15.92
C LYS A 73 -14.78 0.83 15.53
N LYS A 74 -13.62 0.27 15.18
CA LYS A 74 -12.51 0.99 14.54
C LYS A 74 -12.73 0.99 13.02
N GLN A 75 -12.16 1.99 12.34
CA GLN A 75 -12.18 2.12 10.89
C GLN A 75 -10.77 2.37 10.34
N ILE A 76 -10.46 1.76 9.20
CA ILE A 76 -9.28 2.14 8.40
C ILE A 76 -9.63 3.44 7.68
N VAL A 77 -8.92 4.52 7.99
CA VAL A 77 -9.18 5.84 7.41
C VAL A 77 -8.32 6.12 6.18
N CYS A 78 -7.15 5.48 6.08
CA CYS A 78 -6.33 5.42 4.87
C CYS A 78 -5.33 4.27 4.94
N PHE A 79 -4.76 3.89 3.80
CA PHE A 79 -3.56 3.07 3.75
C PHE A 79 -2.68 3.40 2.53
N VAL A 80 -1.42 2.99 2.65
CA VAL A 80 -0.42 2.99 1.58
C VAL A 80 -0.13 1.55 1.18
N TYR A 81 -0.03 1.26 -0.10
CA TYR A 81 0.24 -0.08 -0.63
C TYR A 81 1.15 0.00 -1.87
N GLY A 82 1.57 -1.15 -2.41
CA GLY A 82 2.51 -1.23 -3.54
C GLY A 82 3.96 -1.38 -3.11
N PHE A 83 4.20 -1.76 -1.85
CA PHE A 83 5.55 -1.99 -1.32
C PHE A 83 6.31 -3.05 -2.12
N PRO A 84 7.61 -2.82 -2.41
CA PRO A 84 8.45 -3.79 -3.12
C PRO A 84 8.67 -5.07 -2.31
N SER A 85 8.61 -4.98 -0.98
CA SER A 85 8.85 -6.11 -0.09
C SER A 85 8.10 -5.98 1.24
N ILE A 86 7.90 -7.09 1.95
CA ILE A 86 7.32 -7.07 3.31
C ILE A 86 8.23 -6.27 4.25
N VAL A 87 9.56 -6.42 4.14
CA VAL A 87 10.54 -5.70 4.96
C VAL A 87 10.41 -4.19 4.76
N SER A 88 10.26 -3.76 3.50
CA SER A 88 10.10 -2.35 3.13
C SER A 88 8.81 -1.75 3.72
N ALA A 89 7.74 -2.53 3.79
CA ALA A 89 6.51 -2.14 4.45
C ALA A 89 6.67 -2.06 5.98
N LEU A 90 7.40 -3.00 6.60
CA LEU A 90 7.66 -2.97 8.04
C LEU A 90 8.53 -1.78 8.45
N GLN A 91 9.53 -1.42 7.64
CA GLN A 91 10.33 -0.22 7.83
C GLN A 91 9.46 1.04 7.74
N PHE A 92 8.57 1.11 6.75
CA PHE A 92 7.61 2.20 6.61
C PHE A 92 6.64 2.26 7.82
N GLU A 93 6.06 1.13 8.23
CA GLU A 93 5.18 1.04 9.40
C GLU A 93 5.87 1.58 10.65
N TRP A 94 7.09 1.12 10.91
CA TRP A 94 7.86 1.53 12.08
C TRP A 94 8.16 3.04 12.05
N ALA A 95 8.60 3.56 10.92
CA ALA A 95 8.83 4.99 10.75
C ALA A 95 7.56 5.82 10.99
N TRP A 96 6.42 5.36 10.46
CA TRP A 96 5.13 6.02 10.65
C TRP A 96 4.61 5.91 12.09
N GLN A 97 4.95 4.85 12.81
CA GLN A 97 4.68 4.69 14.23
C GLN A 97 5.46 5.68 15.10
N ASN A 98 6.62 6.17 14.65
CA ASN A 98 7.57 6.98 15.41
C ASN A 98 7.80 8.40 14.82
N PRO A 99 6.83 9.33 14.93
CA PRO A 99 6.92 10.69 14.39
C PRO A 99 8.21 11.47 14.71
N ASN A 100 8.73 11.32 15.93
CA ASN A 100 9.91 12.05 16.39
C ASN A 100 11.16 11.77 15.54
N ILE A 101 11.25 10.58 14.95
CA ILE A 101 12.38 10.18 14.10
C ILE A 101 12.31 10.92 12.77
N ILE A 102 11.11 10.99 12.18
CA ILE A 102 10.86 11.73 10.94
C ILE A 102 11.13 13.24 11.15
N PHE A 103 10.67 13.82 12.25
CA PHE A 103 10.92 15.23 12.54
C PHE A 103 12.41 15.54 12.75
N LYS A 104 13.15 14.64 13.41
CA LYS A 104 14.61 14.76 13.55
C LYS A 104 15.32 14.66 12.20
N ALA A 105 14.94 13.70 11.37
CA ALA A 105 15.52 13.54 10.03
C ALA A 105 15.32 14.79 9.17
N GLN A 106 14.11 15.36 9.16
CA GLN A 106 13.81 16.61 8.44
C GLN A 106 14.59 17.82 8.96
N LYS A 107 14.82 17.91 10.28
CA LYS A 107 15.63 18.98 10.87
C LYS A 107 17.10 18.85 10.49
N ASN A 108 17.62 17.62 10.47
CA ASN A 108 19.00 17.34 10.08
C ASN A 108 19.24 17.62 8.58
N GLU A 109 18.29 17.29 7.69
CA GLU A 109 18.37 17.62 6.26
C GLU A 109 18.40 19.14 6.02
N LYS A 110 17.66 19.94 6.81
CA LYS A 110 17.72 21.41 6.74
C LYS A 110 19.01 21.99 7.29
N ASN A 111 19.56 21.39 8.35
CA ASN A 111 20.79 21.85 8.99
C ASN A 111 22.07 21.42 8.25
N GLN A 112 22.00 20.39 7.38
CA GLN A 112 23.13 19.94 6.55
C GLN A 112 23.54 20.94 5.46
N HIS A 113 22.71 21.94 5.18
CA HIS A 113 23.11 23.05 4.30
C HIS A 113 23.97 24.11 5.00
N ASP A 114 24.12 24.08 6.33
CA ASP A 114 24.74 25.20 7.05
C ASP A 114 25.88 24.86 8.02
N ASN A 115 26.25 23.60 8.29
CA ASN A 115 27.49 23.34 9.04
C ASN A 115 28.06 21.95 8.78
N GLN A 116 29.25 21.92 8.18
CA GLN A 116 30.25 20.92 8.55
C GLN A 116 30.62 21.13 10.02
N ILE A 117 31.12 20.07 10.64
CA ILE A 117 31.74 20.00 11.97
C ILE A 117 30.78 19.73 13.16
N ILE A 118 31.15 18.68 13.90
CA ILE A 118 30.99 18.42 15.35
C ILE A 118 29.92 17.39 15.80
N ASN A 119 30.47 16.18 15.99
CA ASN A 119 30.36 15.27 17.14
C ASN A 119 29.38 14.09 17.14
N ASN A 120 30.04 12.93 17.06
CA ASN A 120 29.74 11.66 17.69
C ASN A 120 29.04 11.79 19.05
N THR A 121 27.86 11.17 19.15
CA THR A 121 27.42 10.61 20.42
C THR A 121 26.67 9.33 20.12
N THR A 122 27.29 8.20 20.48
CA THR A 122 26.70 6.87 20.50
C THR A 122 25.49 6.89 21.42
N GLN A 123 24.28 7.02 20.87
CA GLN A 123 23.04 6.86 21.61
C GLN A 123 22.32 5.59 21.14
N HIS A 124 22.11 4.70 22.12
CA HIS A 124 21.54 3.36 22.04
C HIS A 124 20.54 3.11 20.91
N VAL A 125 20.81 2.05 20.15
CA VAL A 125 20.13 1.61 18.91
C VAL A 125 18.64 1.26 19.12
N PHE A 126 18.14 1.10 20.35
CA PHE A 126 16.71 0.81 20.58
C PHE A 126 16.19 1.37 21.92
N PRO A 127 15.53 2.54 21.97
CA PRO A 127 14.75 2.93 23.13
C PRO A 127 13.48 2.08 23.25
N ARG A 128 13.30 1.38 24.38
CA ARG A 128 12.08 0.63 24.73
C ARG A 128 11.01 1.54 25.34
N ARG A 129 9.83 1.59 24.68
CA ARG A 129 8.46 2.00 25.15
C ARG A 129 8.33 3.49 25.55
N GLN A 130 7.30 4.28 25.23
CA GLN A 130 5.85 4.07 25.31
C GLN A 130 5.14 5.16 24.45
N GLY A 131 4.03 4.83 23.78
CA GLY A 131 3.44 5.69 22.75
C GLY A 131 2.73 6.93 23.30
N VAL A 132 3.26 8.11 23.00
CA VAL A 132 2.51 9.37 23.12
C VAL A 132 1.28 9.28 22.21
N ARG A 133 0.08 9.52 22.77
CA ARG A 133 -1.15 9.57 21.97
C ARG A 133 -0.97 10.58 20.84
N THR A 134 -0.87 10.08 19.62
CA THR A 134 -0.62 10.90 18.43
C THR A 134 -1.95 11.29 17.79
N SER A 135 -2.13 12.58 17.52
CA SER A 135 -3.36 13.07 16.88
C SER A 135 -3.49 12.53 15.45
N LEU A 136 -4.72 12.48 14.94
CA LEU A 136 -4.97 12.12 13.53
C LEU A 136 -4.22 13.06 12.58
N LYS A 137 -4.26 14.38 12.85
CA LYS A 137 -3.54 15.41 12.09
C LYS A 137 -2.04 15.10 12.02
N THR A 138 -1.42 14.78 13.14
CA THR A 138 0.00 14.42 13.21
C THR A 138 0.31 13.13 12.44
N ARG A 139 -0.55 12.10 12.51
CA ARG A 139 -0.34 10.85 11.75
C ARG A 139 -0.41 11.07 10.23
N VAL A 140 -1.34 11.90 9.77
CA VAL A 140 -1.46 12.26 8.35
C VAL A 140 -0.28 13.13 7.90
N TYR A 141 0.17 14.06 8.75
CA TYR A 141 1.35 14.88 8.46
C TYR A 141 2.63 14.06 8.33
N VAL A 142 2.86 13.11 9.25
CA VAL A 142 4.01 12.20 9.21
C VAL A 142 3.95 11.33 7.95
N LEU A 143 2.77 10.82 7.61
CA LEU A 143 2.57 10.06 6.38
C LEU A 143 2.98 10.89 5.15
N TYR A 144 2.44 12.11 5.01
CA TYR A 144 2.77 12.99 3.90
C TYR A 144 4.28 13.29 3.85
N SER A 145 4.86 13.60 5.01
CA SER A 145 6.30 13.85 5.19
C SER A 145 7.16 12.67 4.74
N MET A 146 6.79 11.44 5.09
CA MET A 146 7.53 10.25 4.65
C MET A 146 7.48 10.09 3.13
N LEU A 147 6.34 10.38 2.49
CA LEU A 147 6.18 10.18 1.06
C LEU A 147 6.96 11.17 0.19
N ILE A 148 7.37 12.32 0.75
CA ILE A 148 8.25 13.28 0.07
C ILE A 148 9.74 13.02 0.31
N MET A 149 10.11 12.18 1.30
CA MET A 149 11.51 11.89 1.61
C MET A 149 12.17 11.03 0.53
N ASN A 150 13.48 11.24 0.32
CA ASN A 150 14.29 10.53 -0.67
C ASN A 150 14.21 8.99 -0.55
N ILE A 151 13.99 8.49 0.66
CA ILE A 151 13.89 7.06 0.97
C ILE A 151 12.69 6.41 0.28
N TRP A 152 11.54 7.09 0.26
CA TRP A 152 10.27 6.51 -0.17
C TRP A 152 9.70 7.14 -1.44
N LYS A 153 10.11 8.37 -1.82
CA LYS A 153 9.57 9.11 -2.97
C LYS A 153 9.68 8.35 -4.31
N ASN A 154 10.66 7.46 -4.44
CA ASN A 154 10.92 6.68 -5.66
C ASN A 154 10.21 5.32 -5.69
N TRP A 155 9.52 4.93 -4.61
CA TRP A 155 8.81 3.65 -4.59
C TRP A 155 7.50 3.75 -5.40
N PRO A 156 6.99 2.64 -5.97
CA PRO A 156 5.73 2.61 -6.71
C PRO A 156 4.53 2.53 -5.74
N LEU A 157 4.52 3.39 -4.72
CA LEU A 157 3.48 3.40 -3.70
C LEU A 157 2.20 4.05 -4.21
N LYS A 158 1.09 3.57 -3.70
CA LYS A 158 -0.25 4.08 -3.95
C LYS A 158 -0.95 4.32 -2.62
N ILE A 159 -1.84 5.30 -2.59
CA ILE A 159 -2.50 5.75 -1.38
C ILE A 159 -4.00 5.68 -1.61
N LYS A 160 -4.72 5.07 -0.67
CA LYS A 160 -6.19 5.11 -0.64
C LYS A 160 -6.65 5.79 0.64
N ILE A 161 -7.55 6.76 0.50
CA ILE A 161 -8.16 7.52 1.59
C ILE A 161 -9.66 7.21 1.60
N PHE A 162 -10.17 6.83 2.78
CA PHE A 162 -11.55 6.39 2.99
C PHE A 162 -12.36 7.35 3.89
N ASP A 163 -11.70 8.39 4.42
CA ASP A 163 -12.29 9.31 5.40
C ASP A 163 -12.14 10.77 4.94
N GLN A 164 -13.25 11.50 4.90
CA GLN A 164 -13.30 12.91 4.48
C GLN A 164 -12.40 13.83 5.32
N ARG A 165 -12.25 13.54 6.62
CA ARG A 165 -11.40 14.33 7.53
C ARG A 165 -9.93 14.15 7.15
N VAL A 166 -9.53 12.92 6.81
CA VAL A 166 -8.17 12.63 6.35
C VAL A 166 -7.91 13.26 4.99
N TRP A 167 -8.88 13.26 4.08
CA TRP A 167 -8.77 13.94 2.78
C TRP A 167 -8.55 15.44 2.91
N LYS A 168 -9.37 16.13 3.73
CA LYS A 168 -9.22 17.57 3.98
C LYS A 168 -7.84 17.91 4.56
N LEU A 169 -7.38 17.13 5.54
CA LEU A 169 -6.03 17.29 6.12
C LEU A 169 -4.94 17.06 5.07
N TRP A 170 -5.12 16.07 4.20
CA TRP A 170 -4.20 15.80 3.10
C TRP A 170 -4.11 16.99 2.14
N GLU A 171 -5.24 17.55 1.72
CA GLU A 171 -5.29 18.74 0.84
C GLU A 171 -4.68 19.98 1.49
N GLU A 172 -4.91 20.19 2.79
CA GLU A 172 -4.30 21.27 3.59
C GLU A 172 -2.76 21.16 3.55
N PHE A 173 -2.22 19.97 3.83
CA PHE A 173 -0.78 19.73 3.80
C PHE A 173 -0.20 19.78 2.39
N HIS A 174 -0.92 19.25 1.42
CA HIS A 174 -0.50 19.28 0.03
C HIS A 174 -0.45 20.71 -0.51
N SER A 175 -1.37 21.58 -0.13
CA SER A 175 -1.39 22.99 -0.53
C SER A 175 -0.28 23.80 0.16
N SER A 176 -0.07 23.58 1.46
CA SER A 176 0.89 24.35 2.27
C SER A 176 2.36 23.98 2.06
N THR A 177 2.67 22.75 1.63
CA THR A 177 4.06 22.30 1.46
C THR A 177 4.59 22.65 0.07
N SER A 178 5.80 23.22 -0.03
CA SER A 178 6.44 23.52 -1.32
C SER A 178 6.86 22.25 -2.07
N VAL A 179 7.40 21.26 -1.35
CA VAL A 179 7.73 19.93 -1.89
C VAL A 179 6.46 19.10 -2.04
N LYS A 180 6.20 18.65 -3.27
CA LYS A 180 5.05 17.80 -3.60
C LYS A 180 5.46 16.33 -3.66
N ILE A 181 4.50 15.46 -3.37
CA ILE A 181 4.65 14.01 -3.58
C ILE A 181 4.85 13.69 -5.07
N SER A 182 5.49 12.55 -5.34
CA SER A 182 5.72 12.08 -6.70
C SER A 182 4.39 11.95 -7.48
N PRO A 183 4.34 12.31 -8.78
CA PRO A 183 3.10 12.38 -9.56
C PRO A 183 2.28 11.09 -9.63
N TRP A 184 2.92 9.93 -9.46
CA TRP A 184 2.26 8.62 -9.46
C TRP A 184 1.68 8.19 -8.10
N MET A 185 2.05 8.86 -7.01
CA MET A 185 1.54 8.58 -5.66
C MET A 185 0.26 9.35 -5.33
N LYS A 186 -0.45 9.87 -6.34
CA LYS A 186 -1.69 10.62 -6.12
C LYS A 186 -2.67 9.77 -5.30
N PRO A 187 -3.24 10.30 -4.21
CA PRO A 187 -4.18 9.54 -3.40
C PRO A 187 -5.49 9.34 -4.16
N GLU A 188 -5.98 8.11 -4.12
CA GLU A 188 -7.33 7.76 -4.55
C GLU A 188 -8.29 7.99 -3.39
N CYS A 189 -9.37 8.72 -3.67
CA CYS A 189 -10.41 9.06 -2.70
C CYS A 189 -11.62 8.14 -2.92
N ASP A 190 -11.77 7.15 -2.03
CA ASP A 190 -12.93 6.25 -1.99
C ASP A 190 -13.83 6.62 -0.81
N ILE A 191 -14.13 7.92 -0.64
CA ILE A 191 -14.90 8.45 0.48
C ILE A 191 -16.39 8.21 0.26
N PHE A 192 -17.06 7.62 1.25
CA PHE A 192 -18.51 7.67 1.34
C PHE A 192 -18.97 8.79 2.28
N PHE A 193 -19.92 9.60 1.82
CA PHE A 193 -20.67 10.58 2.61
C PHE A 193 -21.33 9.89 3.82
N SER A 194 -20.95 10.27 5.03
CA SER A 194 -21.59 9.81 6.26
C SER A 194 -22.97 10.45 6.43
N SER A 195 -24.02 9.62 6.45
CA SER A 195 -25.21 9.73 7.34
C SER A 195 -25.88 11.10 7.63
N GLU A 196 -25.80 12.12 6.77
CA GLU A 196 -26.59 13.36 6.95
C GLU A 196 -28.01 13.24 6.36
N ASN A 197 -28.28 12.27 5.50
CA ASN A 197 -29.60 12.11 4.86
C ASN A 197 -30.64 11.30 5.65
N ILE A 198 -30.33 10.85 6.88
CA ILE A 198 -31.35 10.21 7.75
C ILE A 198 -32.21 11.25 8.48
N LYS A 199 -31.74 12.50 8.61
CA LYS A 199 -32.48 13.56 9.33
C LYS A 199 -33.38 14.44 8.46
N LYS A 200 -33.47 14.23 7.13
CA LYS A 200 -34.26 15.09 6.23
C LYS A 200 -35.61 14.53 5.75
N ASN A 201 -36.02 13.33 6.18
CA ASN A 201 -37.35 12.78 5.88
C ASN A 201 -38.24 12.60 7.12
N THR A 202 -38.14 13.52 8.08
CA THR A 202 -39.23 13.76 9.05
C THR A 202 -39.87 15.10 8.72
N ASN A 203 -40.56 15.17 7.59
CA ASN A 203 -41.51 16.24 7.25
C ASN A 203 -42.46 15.72 6.16
N LEU A 204 -43.28 14.72 6.52
CA LEU A 204 -44.53 14.47 5.84
C LEU A 204 -45.63 14.49 6.90
N LYS A 205 -46.44 15.55 6.80
CA LYS A 205 -47.58 15.84 7.64
C LYS A 205 -48.61 14.71 7.52
N THR A 206 -49.30 14.50 8.62
CA THR A 206 -50.47 13.65 8.78
C THR A 206 -51.52 13.91 7.70
N ASN A 207 -52.09 12.83 7.13
CA ASN A 207 -53.53 12.56 7.04
C ASN A 207 -53.76 11.46 5.99
N ASP A 208 -53.86 10.20 6.43
CA ASP A 208 -54.72 9.15 5.82
C ASP A 208 -54.65 7.87 6.67
N PRO A 209 -55.79 7.20 6.97
CA PRO A 209 -55.80 6.00 7.78
C PRO A 209 -55.61 4.72 6.93
N ILE A 210 -54.54 3.98 7.26
CA ILE A 210 -54.50 2.51 7.28
C ILE A 210 -54.68 1.79 5.92
N SER A 211 -53.55 1.49 5.28
CA SER A 211 -53.28 0.13 4.81
C SER A 211 -51.98 -0.36 5.47
N ILE A 212 -52.16 -1.17 6.52
CA ILE A 212 -51.06 -1.90 7.19
C ILE A 212 -50.62 -3.00 6.24
N GLU A 213 -49.77 -2.64 5.27
CA GLU A 213 -48.95 -3.64 4.60
C GLU A 213 -47.63 -3.69 5.35
N ARG A 214 -47.46 -4.79 6.08
CA ARG A 214 -46.29 -5.11 6.91
C ARG A 214 -45.01 -4.84 6.10
N LYS A 215 -44.42 -3.64 6.28
CA LYS A 215 -43.02 -3.40 5.93
C LYS A 215 -42.23 -4.41 6.76
N ARG A 216 -41.80 -5.50 6.11
CA ARG A 216 -40.83 -6.44 6.64
C ARG A 216 -39.72 -5.62 7.28
N ILE A 217 -39.56 -5.77 8.58
CA ILE A 217 -38.34 -5.35 9.27
C ILE A 217 -37.25 -6.24 8.65
N LEU A 218 -36.52 -5.68 7.69
CA LEU A 218 -35.39 -6.35 7.06
C LEU A 218 -34.31 -6.51 8.13
N TYR A 219 -33.86 -7.74 8.33
CA TYR A 219 -32.82 -8.04 9.30
C TYR A 219 -31.49 -7.38 8.84
N PRO A 220 -30.66 -6.86 9.77
CA PRO A 220 -29.41 -6.16 9.46
C PRO A 220 -28.36 -6.98 8.68
N GLY A 221 -28.57 -8.29 8.49
CA GLY A 221 -27.77 -9.09 7.58
C GLY A 221 -27.90 -8.67 6.10
N GLU A 222 -28.96 -7.95 5.74
CA GLU A 222 -29.24 -7.49 4.37
C GLU A 222 -28.78 -6.05 4.10
N ILE A 223 -28.41 -5.29 5.15
CA ILE A 223 -27.75 -3.97 5.03
C ILE A 223 -26.29 -4.18 5.42
N GLY A 224 -25.49 -4.67 4.46
CA GLY A 224 -24.07 -4.92 4.67
C GLY A 224 -23.37 -3.71 5.31
N ASP A 225 -22.61 -3.94 6.39
CA ASP A 225 -21.86 -2.91 7.10
C ASP A 225 -21.01 -2.09 6.09
N LYS A 226 -21.47 -0.87 5.78
CA LYS A 226 -20.89 0.02 4.74
C LYS A 226 -19.41 0.34 5.01
N ARG A 227 -18.94 0.11 6.24
CA ARG A 227 -17.53 0.26 6.63
C ARG A 227 -16.61 -0.80 6.02
N TYR A 228 -17.16 -1.94 5.61
CA TYR A 228 -16.41 -3.06 5.02
C TYR A 228 -16.56 -3.16 3.50
N SER A 229 -17.54 -2.49 2.88
CA SER A 229 -17.80 -2.62 1.43
C SER A 229 -16.58 -2.22 0.61
N VAL A 230 -15.99 -1.05 0.88
CA VAL A 230 -14.82 -0.56 0.15
C VAL A 230 -13.61 -1.49 0.35
N LEU A 231 -13.44 -2.08 1.54
CA LEU A 231 -12.35 -3.01 1.79
C LEU A 231 -12.56 -4.38 1.14
N ARG A 232 -13.81 -4.77 0.83
CA ARG A 232 -14.14 -5.99 0.07
C ARG A 232 -13.81 -5.84 -1.42
N GLU A 233 -13.89 -4.62 -1.94
CA GLU A 233 -13.58 -4.30 -3.34
C GLU A 233 -12.07 -4.23 -3.62
N ILE A 234 -11.23 -4.16 -2.58
CA ILE A 234 -9.78 -4.21 -2.75
C ILE A 234 -9.38 -5.60 -3.20
N ASP A 235 -8.94 -5.70 -4.44
CA ASP A 235 -8.41 -6.95 -4.95
C ASP A 235 -7.00 -7.22 -4.42
N ILE A 236 -6.94 -8.05 -3.38
CA ILE A 236 -5.70 -8.53 -2.76
C ILE A 236 -5.11 -9.76 -3.47
N SER A 237 -5.86 -10.38 -4.39
CA SER A 237 -5.51 -11.63 -5.07
C SER A 237 -5.00 -11.42 -6.49
N GLN A 238 -5.35 -10.29 -7.11
CA GLN A 238 -5.04 -9.99 -8.49
C GLN A 238 -3.55 -9.81 -8.72
N ASN A 239 -3.00 -10.72 -9.51
CA ASN A 239 -1.65 -10.62 -10.02
C ASN A 239 -1.61 -9.94 -11.40
N LYS A 240 -2.26 -8.78 -11.52
CA LYS A 240 -2.34 -7.99 -12.77
C LYS A 240 -0.97 -7.82 -13.42
N MET A 241 0.06 -7.51 -12.64
CA MET A 241 1.40 -7.31 -13.17
C MET A 241 2.02 -8.58 -13.75
N SER A 242 1.82 -9.76 -13.13
CA SER A 242 2.31 -11.00 -13.74
C SER A 242 1.56 -11.34 -15.02
N GLN A 243 0.24 -11.12 -15.08
CA GLN A 243 -0.53 -11.32 -16.32
C GLN A 243 0.03 -10.46 -17.45
N ILE A 244 0.25 -9.17 -17.18
CA ILE A 244 0.87 -8.22 -18.11
C ILE A 244 2.28 -8.69 -18.52
N ALA A 245 3.10 -9.10 -17.55
CA ALA A 245 4.47 -9.57 -17.81
C ALA A 245 4.50 -10.75 -18.80
N PHE A 246 3.65 -11.75 -18.59
CA PHE A 246 3.60 -12.93 -19.47
C PHE A 246 3.00 -12.62 -20.83
N GLU A 247 1.99 -11.77 -20.90
CA GLU A 247 1.42 -11.35 -22.18
C GLU A 247 2.45 -10.61 -23.04
N ILE A 248 3.19 -9.68 -22.44
CA ILE A 248 4.24 -8.92 -23.11
C ILE A 248 5.36 -9.86 -23.56
N LEU A 249 5.83 -10.76 -22.67
CA LEU A 249 6.91 -11.68 -23.00
C LEU A 249 6.52 -12.64 -24.13
N ARG A 250 5.27 -13.12 -24.14
CA ARG A 250 4.74 -13.94 -25.24
C ARG A 250 4.79 -13.17 -26.57
N LYS A 251 4.27 -11.94 -26.61
CA LYS A 251 4.27 -11.09 -27.82
C LYS A 251 5.69 -10.75 -28.30
N ILE A 252 6.63 -10.55 -27.36
CA ILE A 252 8.05 -10.33 -27.67
C ILE A 252 8.63 -11.54 -28.41
N LYS A 253 8.38 -12.76 -27.90
CA LYS A 253 8.85 -14.00 -28.51
C LYS A 253 8.20 -14.26 -29.87
N GLU A 254 6.88 -14.10 -29.99
CA GLU A 254 6.14 -14.25 -31.25
C GLU A 254 6.64 -13.31 -32.36
N LYS A 255 7.01 -12.07 -32.01
CA LYS A 255 7.52 -11.08 -32.96
C LYS A 255 9.04 -11.08 -33.11
N ASN A 256 9.73 -12.00 -32.43
CA ASN A 256 11.19 -12.10 -32.41
C ASN A 256 11.90 -10.77 -32.08
N ILE A 257 11.39 -10.02 -31.10
CA ILE A 257 11.97 -8.74 -30.68
C ILE A 257 13.03 -9.02 -29.62
N ASN A 258 14.29 -8.74 -29.96
CA ASN A 258 15.42 -9.02 -29.07
C ASN A 258 16.49 -7.93 -29.08
N LEU A 259 16.14 -6.68 -29.45
CA LEU A 259 17.11 -5.58 -29.49
C LEU A 259 16.86 -4.59 -28.37
N CYS A 260 17.95 -4.18 -27.71
CA CYS A 260 17.93 -3.11 -26.73
C CYS A 260 17.62 -1.78 -27.42
N MET A 261 16.62 -1.06 -26.93
CA MET A 261 16.22 0.21 -27.54
C MET A 261 17.26 1.33 -27.39
N VAL A 262 18.19 1.21 -26.44
CA VAL A 262 19.28 2.18 -26.18
C VAL A 262 20.52 1.86 -27.01
N CYS A 263 21.18 0.73 -26.78
CA CYS A 263 22.45 0.40 -27.45
C CYS A 263 22.28 -0.33 -28.80
N LYS A 264 21.07 -0.75 -29.16
CA LYS A 264 20.75 -1.58 -30.33
C LYS A 264 21.42 -2.96 -30.35
N GLY A 265 22.14 -3.34 -29.31
CA GLY A 265 22.68 -4.69 -29.13
C GLY A 265 21.59 -5.71 -28.76
N ALA A 266 21.90 -6.99 -28.97
CA ALA A 266 20.99 -8.09 -28.66
C ALA A 266 20.71 -8.22 -27.15
N CYS A 267 19.47 -8.51 -26.82
CA CYS A 267 18.96 -8.86 -25.50
C CYS A 267 18.69 -10.36 -25.48
N ASP A 268 19.42 -11.07 -24.63
CA ASP A 268 19.30 -12.51 -24.47
C ASP A 268 18.01 -12.85 -23.71
N LEU A 269 17.08 -13.52 -24.40
CA LEU A 269 15.73 -13.84 -23.93
C LEU A 269 15.51 -15.35 -23.98
N PRO A 270 16.19 -16.13 -23.11
CA PRO A 270 16.16 -17.57 -23.18
C PRO A 270 14.78 -18.16 -22.85
N GLU A 271 14.64 -19.48 -22.98
CA GLU A 271 13.46 -20.18 -22.48
C GLU A 271 13.37 -20.05 -20.96
N LEU A 272 12.15 -19.94 -20.43
CA LEU A 272 11.93 -19.58 -19.01
C LEU A 272 12.36 -20.68 -18.04
N ASP A 273 12.49 -21.89 -18.53
CA ASP A 273 12.91 -23.12 -17.87
C ASP A 273 14.42 -23.38 -18.00
N SER A 274 15.15 -22.60 -18.79
CA SER A 274 16.62 -22.69 -18.84
C SER A 274 17.27 -22.24 -17.53
N GLU A 275 18.39 -22.88 -17.17
CA GLU A 275 19.12 -22.60 -15.92
C GLU A 275 19.59 -21.13 -15.82
N ASP A 276 19.99 -20.54 -16.94
CA ASP A 276 20.48 -19.17 -17.02
C ASP A 276 19.37 -18.11 -17.09
N ALA A 277 18.09 -18.51 -17.25
CA ALA A 277 16.99 -17.57 -17.47
C ALA A 277 16.92 -16.49 -16.39
N ALA A 278 17.04 -16.89 -15.11
CA ALA A 278 16.97 -15.96 -14.00
C ALA A 278 18.06 -14.88 -14.08
N LEU A 279 19.28 -15.27 -14.42
CA LEU A 279 20.41 -14.34 -14.57
C LEU A 279 20.17 -13.39 -15.75
N LYS A 280 19.79 -13.91 -16.92
CA LYS A 280 19.58 -13.09 -18.14
C LYS A 280 18.44 -12.10 -17.96
N TYR A 281 17.29 -12.54 -17.46
CA TYR A 281 16.16 -11.66 -17.21
C TYR A 281 16.43 -10.62 -16.12
N SER A 282 17.28 -10.91 -15.13
CA SER A 282 17.68 -9.93 -14.10
C SER A 282 18.47 -8.74 -14.67
N GLN A 283 19.06 -8.89 -15.85
CA GLN A 283 19.84 -7.86 -16.55
C GLN A 283 18.99 -7.11 -17.59
N LEU A 284 17.71 -7.44 -17.73
CA LEU A 284 16.80 -6.85 -18.70
C LEU A 284 15.66 -6.09 -18.03
N ILE A 285 15.32 -4.94 -18.62
CA ILE A 285 14.14 -4.16 -18.29
C ILE A 285 13.20 -4.20 -19.49
N ILE A 286 11.94 -4.58 -19.23
CA ILE A 286 10.88 -4.59 -20.23
C ILE A 286 9.84 -3.54 -19.83
N CYS A 287 9.38 -2.75 -20.80
CA CYS A 287 8.34 -1.75 -20.55
C CYS A 287 7.05 -2.43 -20.06
N PRO A 288 6.47 -2.02 -18.91
CA PRO A 288 5.27 -2.65 -18.34
C PRO A 288 3.95 -2.23 -18.99
N THR A 289 3.99 -1.46 -20.09
CA THR A 289 2.77 -1.09 -20.82
C THR A 289 2.31 -2.25 -21.70
N GLN A 290 1.06 -2.72 -21.55
CA GLN A 290 0.48 -3.92 -22.22
C GLN A 290 0.71 -4.05 -23.74
N ASN A 291 0.92 -2.93 -24.45
CA ASN A 291 1.12 -2.90 -25.90
C ASN A 291 2.53 -2.45 -26.31
N CYS A 292 3.44 -2.24 -25.37
CA CYS A 292 4.82 -1.85 -25.64
C CYS A 292 5.73 -3.07 -25.51
N LEU A 293 6.52 -3.34 -26.54
CA LEU A 293 7.44 -4.48 -26.59
C LEU A 293 8.90 -4.01 -26.48
N SER A 294 9.14 -2.82 -25.94
CA SER A 294 10.49 -2.29 -25.78
C SER A 294 11.25 -3.01 -24.67
N ILE A 295 12.47 -3.41 -25.02
CA ILE A 295 13.41 -4.09 -24.16
C ILE A 295 14.65 -3.22 -24.01
N PHE A 296 15.25 -3.29 -22.83
CA PHE A 296 16.43 -2.54 -22.45
C PHE A 296 17.36 -3.44 -21.67
N HIS A 297 18.67 -3.34 -21.86
CA HIS A 297 19.58 -3.78 -20.80
C HIS A 297 19.42 -2.84 -19.60
N LEU A 298 19.38 -3.41 -18.40
CA LEU A 298 19.25 -2.70 -17.12
C LEU A 298 20.28 -1.56 -17.05
N LEU A 299 21.54 -1.86 -17.33
CA LEU A 299 22.63 -0.89 -17.29
C LEU A 299 22.53 0.18 -18.37
N CYS A 300 22.07 -0.15 -19.58
CA CYS A 300 21.91 0.83 -20.65
C CYS A 300 20.86 1.88 -20.30
N LEU A 301 19.69 1.43 -19.82
CA LEU A 301 18.62 2.34 -19.42
C LEU A 301 19.01 3.16 -18.19
N ALA A 302 19.70 2.53 -17.22
CA ALA A 302 20.14 3.21 -16.02
C ALA A 302 21.17 4.31 -16.31
N LYS A 303 22.22 3.99 -17.08
CA LYS A 303 23.24 4.96 -17.50
C LYS A 303 22.63 6.11 -18.31
N TRP A 304 21.72 5.79 -19.23
CA TRP A 304 21.03 6.82 -20.02
C TRP A 304 20.24 7.79 -19.14
N LYS A 305 19.56 7.28 -18.10
CA LYS A 305 18.72 8.10 -17.22
C LYS A 305 19.52 8.90 -16.18
N LEU A 306 20.58 8.32 -15.61
CA LEU A 306 21.41 8.95 -14.59
C LEU A 306 22.45 9.92 -15.16
N GLY A 307 22.72 9.85 -16.47
CA GLY A 307 23.79 10.61 -17.12
C GLY A 307 25.17 10.16 -16.63
N SER A 308 26.21 10.90 -17.01
CA SER A 308 27.60 10.65 -16.61
C SER A 308 28.01 11.30 -15.28
N GLU A 309 27.17 12.15 -14.65
CA GLU A 309 27.63 13.13 -13.65
C GLU A 309 26.90 13.16 -12.29
N THR A 310 26.08 12.17 -11.92
CA THR A 310 25.38 12.22 -10.62
C THR A 310 25.90 11.19 -9.62
N GLU A 311 26.99 11.53 -8.93
CA GLU A 311 27.60 10.70 -7.86
C GLU A 311 26.67 10.43 -6.67
N ASN A 312 25.57 11.18 -6.50
CA ASN A 312 24.74 11.13 -5.29
C ASN A 312 23.31 10.60 -5.46
N ASN A 313 22.83 10.31 -6.68
CA ASN A 313 21.46 9.79 -6.90
C ASN A 313 21.48 8.47 -7.67
N ILE A 314 21.72 7.37 -6.96
CA ILE A 314 21.77 6.01 -7.55
C ILE A 314 20.37 5.50 -7.94
N LEU A 315 19.31 6.07 -7.35
CA LEU A 315 17.94 5.56 -7.52
C LEU A 315 17.19 6.31 -8.63
N ILE A 316 16.86 5.56 -9.68
CA ILE A 316 15.99 6.03 -10.77
C ILE A 316 14.55 6.06 -10.29
N ASP A 317 13.89 7.18 -10.53
CA ASP A 317 12.51 7.44 -10.16
C ASP A 317 11.55 6.95 -11.27
N SER A 318 11.77 7.43 -12.48
CA SER A 318 10.94 7.18 -13.66
C SER A 318 11.73 7.47 -14.95
N TYR A 319 11.24 6.96 -16.07
CA TYR A 319 11.77 7.28 -17.39
C TYR A 319 10.66 7.37 -18.43
N VAL A 320 10.92 8.08 -19.52
CA VAL A 320 10.01 8.11 -20.67
C VAL A 320 10.43 7.02 -21.64
N CYS A 321 9.54 6.08 -21.93
CA CYS A 321 9.84 4.99 -22.86
C CYS A 321 10.00 5.52 -24.29
N PHE A 322 11.08 5.13 -24.99
CA PHE A 322 11.35 5.60 -26.36
C PHE A 322 10.30 5.16 -27.39
N SER A 323 9.63 4.04 -27.16
CA SER A 323 8.62 3.50 -28.07
C SER A 323 7.22 4.05 -27.76
N CYS A 324 6.69 3.79 -26.56
CA CYS A 324 5.31 4.19 -26.25
C CYS A 324 5.17 5.64 -25.76
N LYS A 325 6.29 6.36 -25.54
CA LYS A 325 6.35 7.75 -25.04
C LYS A 325 5.65 8.00 -23.70
N LYS A 326 5.26 6.93 -22.98
CA LYS A 326 4.67 7.03 -21.64
C LYS A 326 5.76 7.21 -20.60
N SER A 327 5.45 7.95 -19.54
CA SER A 327 6.25 7.99 -18.32
C SER A 327 6.03 6.70 -17.54
N ILE A 328 7.11 5.99 -17.25
CA ILE A 328 7.13 4.68 -16.60
C ILE A 328 7.87 4.81 -15.28
N ILE A 329 7.25 4.32 -14.21
CA ILE A 329 7.85 4.27 -12.86
C ILE A 329 8.89 3.15 -12.85
N TRP A 330 10.11 3.44 -12.37
CA TRP A 330 11.18 2.43 -12.34
C TRP A 330 10.79 1.20 -11.51
N GLY A 331 10.12 1.41 -10.38
CA GLY A 331 9.60 0.35 -9.53
C GLY A 331 8.65 -0.63 -10.23
N ASP A 332 7.84 -0.18 -11.20
CA ASP A 332 6.94 -1.06 -11.95
C ASP A 332 7.71 -1.92 -12.97
N CYS A 333 8.81 -1.41 -13.54
CA CYS A 333 9.70 -2.22 -14.38
C CYS A 333 10.37 -3.33 -13.57
N ILE A 334 10.90 -3.00 -12.39
CA ILE A 334 11.49 -3.97 -11.48
C ILE A 334 10.42 -4.98 -11.05
N ARG A 335 9.22 -4.53 -10.70
CA ARG A 335 8.10 -5.43 -10.36
C ARG A 335 7.79 -6.41 -11.48
N LEU A 336 7.72 -5.94 -12.73
CA LEU A 336 7.49 -6.80 -13.90
C LEU A 336 8.63 -7.82 -14.07
N GLN A 337 9.89 -7.38 -13.94
CA GLN A 337 11.05 -8.27 -13.97
C GLN A 337 10.96 -9.37 -12.92
N TYR A 338 10.64 -9.03 -11.66
CA TYR A 338 10.40 -10.01 -10.59
C TYR A 338 9.25 -10.98 -10.89
N CYS A 339 8.21 -10.53 -11.59
CA CYS A 339 7.11 -11.41 -12.00
C CYS A 339 7.59 -12.49 -13.00
N ILE A 340 8.49 -12.13 -13.91
CA ILE A 340 9.11 -13.08 -14.85
C ILE A 340 10.00 -14.05 -14.10
N LEU A 341 10.91 -13.54 -13.26
CA LEU A 341 11.86 -14.34 -12.47
C LEU A 341 11.17 -15.30 -11.49
N ARG A 342 10.02 -14.93 -10.93
CA ARG A 342 9.29 -15.84 -10.04
C ARG A 342 8.86 -17.12 -10.76
N LYS A 343 8.45 -17.02 -12.03
CA LYS A 343 7.96 -18.17 -12.76
C LYS A 343 9.08 -19.12 -13.19
N THR A 344 10.25 -18.59 -13.54
CA THR A 344 11.44 -19.42 -13.81
C THR A 344 11.76 -20.31 -12.61
N ASN A 345 11.66 -19.76 -11.39
CA ASN A 345 11.89 -20.54 -10.16
C ASN A 345 10.78 -21.54 -9.83
N THR A 346 9.51 -21.23 -10.12
CA THR A 346 8.44 -22.23 -9.89
C THR A 346 8.55 -23.41 -10.85
N TYR A 347 9.10 -23.22 -12.06
CA TYR A 347 9.38 -24.34 -12.96
C TYR A 347 10.55 -25.18 -12.42
N SER A 348 11.64 -24.56 -11.94
CA SER A 348 12.76 -25.31 -11.37
C SER A 348 12.40 -26.05 -10.06
N GLU A 349 11.55 -25.46 -9.21
CA GLU A 349 11.01 -26.13 -8.01
C GLU A 349 10.15 -27.35 -8.39
N ASN A 350 9.34 -27.27 -9.45
CA ASN A 350 8.54 -28.42 -9.90
C ASN A 350 9.37 -29.52 -10.57
N VAL A 351 10.46 -29.16 -11.28
CA VAL A 351 11.38 -30.13 -11.90
C VAL A 351 12.20 -30.86 -10.83
N SER A 352 12.76 -30.14 -9.85
CA SER A 352 13.51 -30.75 -8.74
C SER A 352 12.66 -31.66 -7.83
N VAL A 353 11.38 -31.36 -7.64
CA VAL A 353 10.43 -32.24 -6.92
C VAL A 353 10.07 -33.50 -7.71
N LEU A 354 10.13 -33.46 -9.05
CA LEU A 354 9.91 -34.63 -9.90
C LEU A 354 11.15 -35.53 -9.97
N GLU A 355 12.36 -34.96 -9.91
CA GLU A 355 13.62 -35.71 -9.88
C GLU A 355 13.88 -36.38 -8.53
N THR A 356 13.51 -35.74 -7.42
CA THR A 356 13.61 -36.34 -6.07
C THR A 356 12.60 -37.45 -5.79
N LYS A 357 11.54 -37.59 -6.61
CA LYS A 357 10.60 -38.73 -6.52
C LYS A 357 10.97 -39.92 -7.40
N ARG A 358 12.08 -39.84 -8.14
CA ARG A 358 12.58 -40.92 -9.01
C ARG A 358 13.77 -41.69 -8.43
N HIS A 359 14.10 -41.48 -7.15
CA HIS A 359 15.14 -42.23 -6.45
C HIS A 359 14.58 -43.01 -5.27
#